data_AF-A0A0G0N6B2-F1
#
_entry.id   AF-A0A0G0N6B2-F1
#
_cell.length_a   1.000
_cell.length_b   1.000
_cell.length_c   1.000
_cell.angle_alpha   90.00
_cell.angle_beta   90.00
_cell.angle_gamma   90.00
#
_symmetry.space_group_name_H-M   'P 1'
#
loop_
_entity.id
_entity.type
_entity.pdbx_description
1 polymer ?
#
loop_
_entity_poly.entity_id
_entity_poly.type
_entity_poly.pdbx_seq_one_letter_code
_entity_poly.pdbx_strand_id
1 'polypeptide(L)'
;MFKHLKKYKNILVTGPQRSGTRITAKMIAYDTGHRYIDERRIRNSSPSKCRYVMDNFDNIVIQCPALAFCIDSLGGDFVVFVIRDVEDIVKSQIRIGGTYPNSHFAKHYPLQFRPKNLPPEIAWPITVYKYWNQVQKARIERFQEIEYESLANHPLWIPKSKRVNFTSNQTT
;
A
#
# COMPACT_ATOMS: atom_id res chain seq x y z
N MET A 1 -4.96 -1.35 17.71
CA MET A 1 -3.70 -1.78 17.05
C MET A 1 -2.78 -0.61 16.72
N PHE A 2 -3.28 0.48 16.14
CA PHE A 2 -2.49 1.57 15.58
C PHE A 2 -2.52 2.89 16.38
N LYS A 3 -2.97 2.88 17.64
CA LYS A 3 -3.13 4.09 18.47
C LYS A 3 -1.85 4.91 18.60
N HIS A 4 -0.67 4.27 18.58
CA HIS A 4 0.64 4.95 18.64
C HIS A 4 0.93 5.84 17.43
N LEU A 5 0.24 5.62 16.31
CA LEU A 5 0.39 6.44 15.11
C LEU A 5 -0.40 7.76 15.16
N LYS A 6 -1.27 7.96 16.16
CA LYS A 6 -2.13 9.14 16.28
C LYS A 6 -1.37 10.47 16.33
N LYS A 7 -0.09 10.45 16.72
CA LYS A 7 0.78 11.63 16.82
C LYS A 7 1.29 12.18 15.48
N TYR A 8 1.15 11.43 14.40
CA TYR A 8 1.61 11.83 13.06
C TYR A 8 0.48 12.49 12.31
N LYS A 9 0.72 13.63 11.65
CA LYS A 9 -0.33 14.38 10.95
C LYS A 9 -0.68 13.70 9.61
N ASN A 10 0.32 13.21 8.89
CA ASN A 10 0.19 12.57 7.58
C ASN A 10 0.77 11.15 7.60
N ILE A 11 -0.11 10.14 7.55
CA ILE A 11 0.30 8.73 7.49
C ILE A 11 0.10 8.21 6.06
N LEU A 12 1.17 7.76 5.42
CA LEU A 12 1.12 7.14 4.10
C LEU A 12 1.10 5.62 4.22
N VAL A 13 0.16 4.96 3.56
CA VAL A 13 0.03 3.49 3.58
C VAL A 13 0.28 2.95 2.18
N THR A 14 1.38 2.21 2.04
CA THR A 14 1.86 1.72 0.74
C THR A 14 2.30 0.26 0.81
N GLY A 15 2.79 -0.26 -0.30
CA GLY A 15 3.15 -1.65 -0.53
C GLY A 15 2.71 -2.08 -1.93
N PRO A 16 2.97 -3.35 -2.32
CA PRO A 16 2.47 -3.85 -3.59
C PRO A 16 0.95 -3.71 -3.67
N GLN A 17 0.44 -3.44 -4.87
CA GLN A 17 -1.01 -3.57 -5.09
C GLN A 17 -1.48 -4.96 -4.66
N ARG A 18 -2.66 -5.02 -4.02
CA ARG A 18 -3.26 -6.25 -3.45
C ARG A 18 -2.57 -6.82 -2.20
N SER A 19 -1.59 -6.13 -1.61
CA SER A 19 -1.00 -6.51 -0.31
C SER A 19 -1.90 -6.22 0.89
N GLY A 20 -3.00 -5.47 0.70
CA GLY A 20 -3.92 -5.11 1.79
C GLY A 20 -3.81 -3.66 2.27
N THR A 21 -3.09 -2.79 1.54
CA THR A 21 -2.95 -1.36 1.86
C THR A 21 -4.27 -0.65 2.18
N ARG A 22 -5.36 -0.98 1.49
CA ARG A 22 -6.67 -0.39 1.75
C ARG A 22 -7.23 -0.72 3.13
N ILE A 23 -7.23 -1.99 3.52
CA ILE A 23 -7.75 -2.40 4.84
C ILE A 23 -6.84 -1.86 5.94
N THR A 24 -5.52 -1.90 5.75
CA THR A 24 -4.56 -1.30 6.69
C THR A 24 -4.82 0.19 6.88
N ALA A 25 -5.01 0.95 5.80
CA ALA A 25 -5.28 2.39 5.88
C ALA A 25 -6.61 2.69 6.61
N LYS A 26 -7.67 1.92 6.34
CA LYS A 26 -8.93 2.04 7.07
C LYS A 26 -8.79 1.71 8.55
N MET A 27 -8.02 0.66 8.90
CA MET A 27 -7.78 0.27 10.29
C MET A 27 -6.98 1.31 11.05
N ILE A 28 -5.94 1.87 10.44
CA ILE A 28 -5.18 2.98 11.02
C ILE A 28 -6.12 4.17 11.26
N ALA A 29 -6.88 4.59 10.25
CA ALA A 29 -7.83 5.69 10.37
C ALA A 29 -8.86 5.48 11.50
N TYR A 30 -9.38 4.26 11.63
CA TYR A 30 -10.29 3.87 12.70
C TYR A 30 -9.64 4.00 14.09
N ASP A 31 -8.45 3.44 14.27
CA ASP A 31 -7.76 3.41 15.56
C ASP A 31 -7.20 4.78 16.00
N THR A 32 -6.82 5.63 15.04
CA THR A 32 -6.21 6.94 15.31
C THR A 32 -7.20 8.10 15.24
N GLY A 33 -8.40 7.89 14.73
CA GLY A 33 -9.39 8.93 14.44
C GLY A 33 -9.02 9.82 13.25
N HIS A 34 -8.08 9.38 12.40
CA HIS A 34 -7.67 10.12 11.21
C HIS A 34 -8.70 10.00 10.09
N ARG A 35 -8.69 10.96 9.17
CA ARG A 35 -9.47 10.89 7.93
C ARG A 35 -8.79 9.97 6.92
N TYR A 36 -9.48 8.92 6.50
CA TYR A 36 -9.03 8.06 5.41
C TYR A 36 -9.16 8.76 4.04
N ILE A 37 -8.09 8.73 3.25
CA ILE A 37 -8.01 9.20 1.87
C ILE A 37 -7.73 8.01 0.94
N ASP A 38 -8.71 7.71 0.08
CA ASP A 38 -8.64 6.66 -0.94
C ASP A 38 -7.70 7.07 -2.10
N GLU A 39 -6.95 6.10 -2.64
CA GLU A 39 -5.97 6.34 -3.72
C GLU A 39 -6.59 6.98 -4.98
N ARG A 40 -7.89 6.75 -5.24
CA ARG A 40 -8.59 7.35 -6.38
C ARG A 40 -8.70 8.87 -6.25
N ARG A 41 -8.71 9.41 -5.03
CA ARG A 41 -8.73 10.85 -4.77
C ARG A 41 -7.41 11.54 -5.12
N ILE A 42 -6.32 10.78 -5.20
CA ILE A 42 -4.99 11.25 -5.64
C ILE A 42 -4.65 10.80 -7.08
N ARG A 43 -5.67 10.41 -7.87
CA ARG A 43 -5.54 9.95 -9.27
C ARG A 43 -4.58 8.77 -9.43
N ASN A 44 -4.55 7.84 -8.47
CA ASN A 44 -3.80 6.58 -8.43
C ASN A 44 -2.26 6.68 -8.56
N SER A 45 -1.66 7.66 -9.24
CA SER A 45 -0.21 7.70 -9.48
C SER A 45 0.36 9.12 -9.61
N SER A 46 -0.26 10.11 -8.96
CA SER A 46 0.21 11.51 -8.98
C SER A 46 0.92 11.89 -7.67
N PRO A 47 2.28 11.92 -7.63
CA PRO A 47 3.03 12.43 -6.49
C PRO A 47 2.64 13.85 -6.12
N SER A 48 2.44 14.72 -7.12
CA SER A 48 2.04 16.12 -6.91
C SER A 48 0.66 16.24 -6.26
N LYS A 49 -0.30 15.40 -6.63
CA LYS A 49 -1.62 15.40 -5.98
C LYS A 49 -1.55 14.83 -4.56
N CYS A 50 -0.72 13.82 -4.32
CA CYS A 50 -0.47 13.32 -2.97
C CYS A 50 0.13 14.41 -2.08
N ARG A 51 1.14 15.13 -2.56
CA ARG A 51 1.73 16.28 -1.85
C ARG A 51 0.71 17.37 -1.58
N TYR A 52 -0.05 17.78 -2.60
CA TYR A 52 -1.14 18.73 -2.42
C TYR A 52 -2.12 18.32 -1.30
N VAL A 53 -2.48 17.03 -1.21
CA VAL A 53 -3.35 16.55 -0.12
C VAL A 53 -2.66 16.66 1.24
N MET A 54 -1.38 16.29 1.35
CA MET A 54 -0.62 16.41 2.61
C MET A 54 -0.40 17.85 3.06
N ASP A 55 -0.32 18.80 2.11
CA ASP A 55 -0.10 20.22 2.40
C ASP A 55 -1.40 20.94 2.81
N ASN A 56 -2.56 20.42 2.41
CA ASN A 56 -3.86 21.09 2.59
C ASN A 56 -4.77 20.40 3.61
N PHE A 57 -4.39 19.23 4.13
CA PHE A 57 -5.18 18.49 5.10
C PHE A 57 -4.29 17.91 6.21
N ASP A 58 -4.89 17.79 7.39
CA ASP A 58 -4.22 17.32 8.60
C ASP A 58 -4.93 16.08 9.14
N ASN A 59 -4.21 15.28 9.92
CA ASN A 59 -4.71 14.06 10.55
C ASN A 59 -5.34 13.11 9.52
N ILE A 60 -4.58 12.81 8.46
CA ILE A 60 -5.03 11.98 7.34
C ILE A 60 -4.23 10.68 7.24
N VAL A 61 -4.89 9.64 6.73
CA VAL A 61 -4.26 8.38 6.33
C VAL A 61 -4.50 8.19 4.84
N ILE A 62 -3.45 8.24 4.04
CA ILE A 62 -3.54 8.12 2.58
C ILE A 62 -3.15 6.70 2.17
N GLN A 63 -4.07 5.99 1.53
CA GLN A 63 -3.73 4.76 0.80
C GLN A 63 -3.08 5.14 -0.53
N CYS A 64 -1.87 4.65 -0.80
CA CYS A 64 -1.12 5.00 -2.01
C CYS A 64 -0.20 3.89 -2.57
N PRO A 65 -0.70 2.65 -2.80
CA PRO A 65 0.13 1.54 -3.32
C PRO A 65 0.74 1.83 -4.69
N ALA A 66 0.05 2.59 -5.54
CA ALA A 66 0.56 2.95 -6.86
C ALA A 66 1.59 4.10 -6.85
N LEU A 67 1.85 4.69 -5.67
CA LEU A 67 3.00 5.59 -5.42
C LEU A 67 4.14 4.90 -4.67
N ALA A 68 4.09 3.57 -4.51
CA ALA A 68 5.15 2.83 -3.83
C ALA A 68 6.54 3.10 -4.42
N PHE A 69 6.66 3.36 -5.73
CA PHE A 69 7.93 3.60 -6.41
C PHE A 69 8.65 4.90 -6.00
N CYS A 70 7.96 5.83 -5.36
CA CYS A 70 8.51 7.13 -4.97
C CYS A 70 8.12 7.53 -3.55
N ILE A 71 7.72 6.58 -2.69
CA ILE A 71 7.22 6.89 -1.36
C ILE A 71 8.27 7.62 -0.50
N ASP A 72 9.55 7.33 -0.72
CA ASP A 72 10.70 7.97 -0.08
C ASP A 72 10.86 9.45 -0.41
N SER A 73 10.28 9.92 -1.52
CA SER A 73 10.36 11.33 -1.92
C SER A 73 9.10 12.15 -1.63
N LEU A 74 8.03 11.54 -1.11
CA LEU A 74 6.75 12.22 -0.87
C LEU A 74 6.76 13.11 0.38
N GLY A 75 7.55 12.79 1.40
CA GLY A 75 7.68 13.62 2.61
C GLY A 75 6.49 13.52 3.59
N GLY A 76 5.88 12.33 3.72
CA GLY A 76 4.90 12.07 4.78
C GLY A 76 5.56 11.97 6.17
N ASP A 77 4.80 12.22 7.23
CA ASP A 77 5.32 12.17 8.62
C ASP A 77 5.63 10.74 9.07
N PHE A 78 4.89 9.77 8.53
CA PHE A 78 5.06 8.36 8.81
C PHE A 78 4.64 7.50 7.62
N VAL A 79 5.42 6.46 7.30
CA VAL A 79 5.10 5.50 6.24
C VAL A 79 4.79 4.13 6.82
N VAL A 80 3.63 3.57 6.49
CA VAL A 80 3.30 2.17 6.77
C VAL A 80 3.44 1.38 5.47
N PHE A 81 4.34 0.41 5.47
CA PHE A 81 4.58 -0.48 4.33
C PHE A 81 3.95 -1.85 4.61
N VAL A 82 3.01 -2.28 3.77
CA VAL A 82 2.26 -3.52 3.96
C VAL A 82 2.92 -4.68 3.24
N ILE A 83 3.32 -5.68 4.02
CA ILE A 83 3.92 -6.93 3.57
C ILE A 83 2.84 -8.01 3.48
N ARG A 84 2.86 -8.79 2.40
CA ARG A 84 1.99 -9.92 2.19
C ARG A 84 2.71 -10.92 1.30
N ASP A 85 2.47 -12.20 1.55
CA ASP A 85 3.00 -13.27 0.71
C ASP A 85 2.68 -13.03 -0.78
N VAL A 86 3.68 -13.27 -1.64
CA VAL A 86 3.61 -12.99 -3.08
C VAL A 86 2.59 -13.87 -3.76
N GLU A 87 2.50 -15.15 -3.41
CA GLU A 87 1.48 -16.04 -3.99
C GLU A 87 0.08 -15.57 -3.62
N ASP A 88 -0.09 -15.07 -2.40
CA ASP A 88 -1.35 -14.56 -1.87
C ASP A 88 -1.78 -13.24 -2.54
N ILE A 89 -0.80 -12.41 -2.94
CA ILE A 89 -1.00 -11.25 -3.81
C ILE A 89 -1.48 -11.70 -5.19
N VAL A 90 -0.79 -12.66 -5.81
CA VAL A 90 -1.11 -13.18 -7.15
C VAL A 90 -2.50 -13.84 -7.18
N LYS A 91 -2.82 -14.72 -6.21
CA LYS A 91 -4.16 -15.31 -6.05
C LYS A 91 -5.24 -14.23 -5.93
N SER A 92 -4.95 -13.14 -5.20
CA SER A 92 -5.86 -12.00 -5.05
C SER A 92 -6.04 -11.17 -6.33
N GLN A 93 -5.00 -11.08 -7.18
CA GLN A 93 -5.06 -10.42 -8.48
C GLN A 93 -5.91 -11.24 -9.47
N ILE A 94 -5.63 -12.53 -9.59
CA ILE A 94 -6.35 -13.46 -10.47
C ILE A 94 -7.84 -13.45 -10.12
N ARG A 95 -8.19 -13.54 -8.83
CA ARG A 95 -9.59 -13.56 -8.37
C ARG A 95 -10.43 -12.37 -8.85
N ILE A 96 -9.83 -11.17 -8.95
CA ILE A 96 -10.58 -9.97 -9.35
C ILE A 96 -10.56 -9.71 -10.86
N GLY A 97 -10.10 -10.69 -11.67
CA GLY A 97 -9.95 -10.52 -13.12
C GLY A 97 -8.90 -9.47 -13.50
N GLY A 98 -7.98 -9.15 -12.58
CA GLY A 98 -7.00 -8.09 -12.79
C GLY A 98 -5.85 -8.59 -13.65
N THR A 99 -5.92 -8.40 -14.97
CA THR A 99 -4.73 -8.38 -15.83
C THR A 99 -4.09 -7.01 -15.65
N TYR A 100 -3.18 -6.84 -14.68
CA TYR A 100 -2.40 -5.61 -14.65
C TYR A 100 -1.53 -5.58 -15.92
N PRO A 101 -1.64 -4.56 -16.78
CA PRO A 101 -0.63 -4.33 -17.78
C PRO A 101 0.63 -3.92 -17.01
N ASN A 102 1.46 -4.92 -16.70
CA ASN A 102 2.67 -4.80 -15.90
C ASN A 102 3.64 -3.73 -16.42
N SER A 103 3.46 -3.23 -17.64
CA SER A 103 4.21 -2.10 -18.19
C SER A 103 3.99 -0.79 -17.44
N HIS A 104 2.81 -0.50 -16.89
CA HIS A 104 2.54 0.85 -16.39
C HIS A 104 3.20 1.16 -15.05
N PHE A 105 3.31 0.18 -14.14
CA PHE A 105 3.96 0.42 -12.85
C PHE A 105 5.42 -0.02 -12.83
N ALA A 106 5.76 -1.13 -13.52
CA ALA A 106 7.14 -1.60 -13.56
C ALA A 106 8.07 -0.55 -14.17
N LYS A 107 7.61 0.25 -15.16
CA LYS A 107 8.43 1.30 -15.81
C LYS A 107 9.02 2.31 -14.81
N HIS A 108 8.39 2.50 -13.66
CA HIS A 108 8.86 3.45 -12.63
C HIS A 108 10.00 2.91 -11.76
N TYR A 109 10.29 1.61 -11.82
CA TYR A 109 11.36 0.99 -11.03
C TYR A 109 12.61 0.78 -11.89
N PRO A 110 13.83 0.98 -11.36
CA PRO A 110 15.05 0.69 -12.11
C PRO A 110 15.13 -0.79 -12.56
N LEU A 111 15.71 -1.05 -13.74
CA LEU A 111 15.70 -2.37 -14.39
C LEU A 111 16.34 -3.47 -13.52
N GLN A 112 17.34 -3.14 -12.71
CA GLN A 112 18.02 -4.10 -11.83
C GLN A 112 17.11 -4.72 -10.76
N PHE A 113 15.99 -4.08 -10.43
CA PHE A 113 15.03 -4.62 -9.46
C PHE A 113 13.99 -5.53 -10.09
N ARG A 114 13.90 -5.57 -11.44
CA ARG A 114 12.88 -6.31 -12.18
C ARG A 114 13.36 -7.73 -12.50
N PRO A 115 12.73 -8.79 -11.97
CA PRO A 115 13.04 -10.16 -12.36
C PRO A 115 12.76 -10.37 -13.86
N LYS A 116 13.74 -10.92 -14.61
CA LYS A 116 13.64 -11.11 -16.07
C LYS A 116 12.87 -12.37 -16.48
N ASN A 117 12.85 -13.39 -15.62
CA ASN A 117 12.36 -14.74 -15.93
C ASN A 117 11.12 -15.12 -15.11
N LEU A 118 10.34 -14.15 -14.64
CA LEU A 118 9.12 -14.39 -13.90
C LEU A 118 7.91 -13.80 -14.63
N PRO A 119 6.74 -14.48 -14.57
CA PRO A 119 5.49 -13.88 -15.01
C PRO A 119 5.29 -12.53 -14.32
N PRO A 120 4.83 -11.50 -15.04
CA PRO A 120 4.98 -10.16 -14.51
C PRO A 120 4.04 -9.86 -13.31
N GLU A 121 2.95 -10.62 -13.12
CA GLU A 121 2.14 -10.65 -11.90
C GLU A 121 2.91 -11.10 -10.65
N ILE A 122 3.90 -11.98 -10.80
CA ILE A 122 4.82 -12.40 -9.74
C ILE A 122 5.98 -11.40 -9.63
N ALA A 123 6.51 -10.95 -10.77
CA ALA A 123 7.65 -10.05 -10.84
C ALA A 123 7.37 -8.69 -10.18
N TRP A 124 6.13 -8.20 -10.30
CA TRP A 124 5.70 -6.90 -9.77
C TRP A 124 5.87 -6.78 -8.24
N PRO A 125 5.19 -7.59 -7.39
CA PRO A 125 5.35 -7.48 -5.94
C PRO A 125 6.80 -7.70 -5.50
N ILE A 126 7.54 -8.60 -6.15
CA ILE A 126 8.98 -8.80 -5.90
C ILE A 126 9.78 -7.52 -6.19
N THR A 127 9.50 -6.83 -7.30
CA THR A 127 10.17 -5.58 -7.67
C THR A 127 9.92 -4.51 -6.60
N VAL A 128 8.67 -4.36 -6.15
CA VAL A 128 8.31 -3.39 -5.09
C VAL A 128 9.04 -3.72 -3.79
N TYR A 129 9.05 -5.00 -3.37
CA TYR A 129 9.76 -5.41 -2.15
C TYR A 129 11.27 -5.21 -2.23
N LYS A 130 11.90 -5.55 -3.37
CA LYS A 130 13.33 -5.32 -3.57
C LYS A 130 13.68 -3.84 -3.49
N TYR A 131 12.90 -2.99 -4.15
CA TYR A 131 13.14 -1.55 -4.16
C TYR A 131 12.92 -0.91 -2.78
N TRP A 132 11.87 -1.34 -2.08
CA TRP A 132 11.63 -0.95 -0.69
C TRP A 132 12.83 -1.27 0.20
N ASN A 133 13.26 -2.54 0.21
CA ASN A 133 14.32 -3.01 1.11
C ASN A 133 15.69 -2.46 0.79
N GLN A 134 16.02 -2.26 -0.50
CA GLN A 134 17.37 -1.88 -0.92
C GLN A 134 17.55 -0.38 -1.11
N VAL A 135 16.46 0.40 -1.21
CA VAL A 135 16.54 1.83 -1.52
C VAL A 135 15.70 2.67 -0.56
N GLN A 136 14.39 2.43 -0.51
CA GLN A 136 13.47 3.39 0.10
C GLN A 136 13.51 3.37 1.62
N LYS A 137 13.59 2.17 2.21
CA LYS A 137 13.62 1.97 3.67
C LYS A 137 14.76 2.74 4.35
N ALA A 138 15.92 2.83 3.69
CA ALA A 138 17.08 3.58 4.21
C ALA A 138 16.93 5.12 4.11
N ARG A 139 15.97 5.61 3.33
CA ARG A 139 15.74 7.04 3.07
C ARG A 139 14.55 7.61 3.84
N ILE A 140 13.75 6.76 4.46
CA ILE A 140 12.56 7.16 5.20
C ILE A 140 12.89 7.11 6.68
N GLU A 141 12.86 8.27 7.34
CA GLU A 141 13.21 8.38 8.76
C GLU A 141 12.24 7.58 9.65
N ARG A 142 10.94 7.60 9.32
CA ARG A 142 9.89 7.05 10.17
C ARG A 142 8.97 6.13 9.38
N PHE A 143 9.12 4.84 9.61
CA PHE A 143 8.26 3.85 8.98
C PHE A 143 7.93 2.68 9.91
N GLN A 144 6.93 1.91 9.53
CA GLN A 144 6.64 0.60 10.10
C GLN A 144 6.26 -0.37 8.98
N GLU A 145 6.81 -1.57 9.04
CA GLU A 145 6.38 -2.70 8.22
C GLU A 145 5.25 -3.44 8.93
N ILE A 146 4.19 -3.76 8.21
CA ILE A 146 3.02 -4.49 8.73
C ILE A 146 2.78 -5.72 7.89
N GLU A 147 2.88 -6.89 8.52
CA GLU A 147 2.44 -8.15 7.93
C GLU A 147 0.91 -8.18 7.81
N TYR A 148 0.39 -8.42 6.61
CA TYR A 148 -1.04 -8.39 6.34
C TYR A 148 -1.85 -9.32 7.26
N GLU A 149 -1.34 -10.52 7.53
CA GLU A 149 -2.04 -11.49 8.37
C GLU A 149 -2.01 -11.10 9.87
N SER A 150 -1.11 -10.21 10.29
CA SER A 150 -1.13 -9.67 11.67
C SER A 150 -2.38 -8.84 11.96
N LEU A 151 -3.07 -8.35 10.91
CA LEU A 151 -4.30 -7.58 11.01
C LEU A 151 -5.51 -8.43 11.41
N ALA A 152 -5.37 -9.76 11.47
CA ALA A 152 -6.47 -10.69 11.68
C ALA A 152 -7.29 -10.47 12.96
N ASN A 153 -6.66 -9.88 13.98
CA ASN A 153 -7.29 -9.59 15.27
C ASN A 153 -7.94 -8.19 15.34
N HIS A 154 -7.84 -7.38 14.28
CA HIS A 154 -8.44 -6.06 14.28
C HIS A 154 -9.97 -6.15 14.05
N PRO A 155 -10.81 -5.36 14.73
CA PRO A 155 -12.28 -5.44 14.61
C PRO A 155 -12.84 -5.29 13.19
N LEU A 156 -12.16 -4.51 12.35
CA LEU A 156 -12.51 -4.33 10.92
C LEU A 156 -12.01 -5.47 10.01
N TRP A 157 -11.34 -6.50 10.55
CA TRP A 157 -10.86 -7.62 9.74
C TRP A 157 -12.01 -8.54 9.37
N ILE A 158 -12.07 -8.89 8.09
CA ILE A 158 -13.08 -9.80 7.56
C ILE A 158 -12.41 -11.15 7.33
N PRO A 159 -12.80 -12.25 7.99
CA PRO A 159 -12.18 -13.56 7.80
C PRO A 159 -12.22 -14.05 6.35
N LYS A 160 -11.22 -14.85 5.92
CA LYS A 160 -11.11 -15.35 4.54
C LYS A 160 -12.39 -16.05 4.06
N SER A 161 -13.05 -16.83 4.92
CA SER A 161 -14.32 -17.53 4.62
C SER A 161 -15.48 -16.58 4.25
N LYS A 162 -15.44 -15.32 4.70
CA LYS A 162 -16.45 -14.30 4.39
C LYS A 162 -16.08 -13.43 3.18
N ARG A 163 -14.93 -13.67 2.52
CA ARG A 163 -14.42 -12.89 1.38
C ARG A 163 -14.84 -13.44 0.00
N VAL A 164 -15.82 -14.35 -0.05
CA VAL A 164 -16.18 -15.13 -1.25
C VAL A 164 -16.68 -14.28 -2.44
N ASN A 165 -17.33 -13.13 -2.19
CA ASN A 165 -17.88 -12.26 -3.24
C ASN A 165 -17.15 -10.90 -3.37
N PHE A 166 -15.90 -10.83 -2.92
CA PHE A 166 -15.16 -9.56 -2.88
C PHE A 166 -14.77 -9.08 -4.28
N THR A 167 -15.45 -8.03 -4.76
CA THR A 167 -15.01 -7.26 -5.93
C THR A 167 -13.76 -6.44 -5.61
N SER A 168 -13.17 -5.79 -6.62
CA SER A 168 -11.92 -5.02 -6.50
C SER A 168 -11.91 -4.00 -5.34
N ASN A 169 -13.09 -3.52 -4.90
CA ASN A 169 -13.25 -2.40 -3.99
C ASN A 169 -13.93 -2.71 -2.64
N GLN A 170 -14.01 -3.96 -2.17
CA GLN A 170 -14.70 -4.24 -0.91
C GLN A 170 -13.80 -4.21 0.33
N THR A 171 -14.18 -3.33 1.25
CA THR A 171 -13.91 -3.35 2.70
C THR A 171 -15.24 -2.86 3.28
N THR A 172 -15.83 -3.61 4.22
CA THR A 172 -17.13 -3.24 4.84
C THR A 172 -17.14 -1.80 5.34
#